data_AF-A0A8T5EZV3-F1
#
_entry.id   AF-A0A8T5EZV3-F1
#
_cell.length_a   1.000
_cell.length_b   1.000
_cell.length_c   1.000
_cell.angle_alpha   90.00
_cell.angle_beta   90.00
_cell.angle_gamma   90.00
#
_symmetry.space_group_name_H-M   'P 1'
#
loop_
_entity.id
_entity.type
_entity.pdbx_description
1 polymer ?
#
loop_
_entity_poly.entity_id
_entity_poly.type
_entity_poly.pdbx_seq_one_letter_code
_entity_poly.pdbx_strand_id
1 'polypeptide(L)' 'MEEENINKMEDVESAPLGVPGNTELVGEEMEFSLTELEIDELITKLCLLKTNREPFNFDVDEENSFLISYEETEEGELE' A
#
# COMPACT_ATOMS: atom_id res chain seq x y z
N MET A 1 3.34 -59.83 -4.06
CA MET A 1 2.43 -59.05 -3.20
C MET A 1 3.33 -58.39 -2.19
N GLU A 2 3.59 -57.10 -2.40
CA GLU A 2 4.46 -56.29 -1.54
C GLU A 2 3.60 -55.76 -0.39
N GLU A 3 4.04 -55.99 0.85
CA GLU A 3 3.34 -55.55 2.05
C GLU A 3 3.67 -54.07 2.32
N GLU A 4 2.62 -53.33 2.68
CA GLU A 4 2.58 -51.88 2.79
C GLU A 4 3.44 -51.33 3.93
N ASN A 5 4.05 -50.19 3.62
CA ASN A 5 4.86 -49.36 4.48
C ASN A 5 3.95 -48.40 5.27
N ILE A 6 3.99 -48.42 6.60
CA ILE A 6 3.37 -47.36 7.42
C ILE A 6 4.20 -47.12 8.68
N ASN A 7 5.28 -46.36 8.52
CA ASN A 7 5.80 -45.57 9.63
C ASN A 7 4.97 -44.28 9.71
N LYS A 8 4.06 -44.24 10.68
CA LYS A 8 3.45 -43.01 11.19
C LYS A 8 4.55 -42.10 11.75
N MET A 9 4.74 -40.94 11.15
CA MET A 9 5.24 -39.76 11.85
C MET A 9 4.17 -38.69 11.70
N GLU A 10 3.30 -38.65 12.70
CA GLU A 10 2.53 -37.46 13.05
C GLU A 10 3.52 -36.41 13.62
N ASP A 11 3.14 -35.14 13.48
CA ASP A 11 3.71 -33.97 14.13
C ASP A 11 5.03 -33.39 13.58
N VAL A 12 4.87 -32.47 12.63
CA VAL A 12 5.35 -31.09 12.83
C VAL A 12 4.49 -30.16 11.99
N GLU A 13 3.65 -29.39 12.67
CA GLU A 13 3.02 -28.20 12.12
C GLU A 13 4.10 -27.39 11.39
N SER A 14 3.96 -27.25 10.08
CA SER A 14 4.82 -26.37 9.29
C SER A 14 4.48 -24.93 9.63
N ALA A 15 5.03 -24.42 10.73
CA ALA A 15 5.16 -23.00 10.93
C ALA A 15 5.96 -22.43 9.75
N PRO A 16 5.49 -21.38 9.05
CA PRO A 16 6.34 -20.71 8.09
C PRO A 16 7.53 -20.13 8.86
N LEU A 17 8.72 -20.64 8.55
CA LEU A 17 9.99 -20.09 9.03
C LEU A 17 10.11 -18.67 8.47
N GLY A 18 9.79 -17.69 9.31
CA GLY A 18 10.03 -16.29 9.03
C GLY A 18 11.50 -16.07 8.70
N VAL A 19 11.78 -15.70 7.46
CA VAL A 19 13.12 -15.33 7.00
C VAL A 19 13.38 -13.90 7.49
N PRO A 20 14.43 -13.63 8.27
CA PRO A 20 14.81 -12.27 8.64
C PRO A 20 15.61 -11.69 7.47
N GLY A 21 14.91 -11.16 6.47
CA GLY A 21 15.54 -10.58 5.30
C GLY A 21 14.57 -9.67 4.59
N ASN A 22 14.77 -8.37 4.75
CA ASN A 22 14.04 -7.29 4.09
C ASN A 22 12.51 -7.40 4.26
N THR A 23 11.94 -6.66 5.21
CA THR A 23 10.53 -6.25 5.11
C THR A 23 10.42 -5.31 3.91
N GLU A 24 10.47 -5.89 2.72
CA GLU A 24 9.92 -5.32 1.50
C GLU A 24 8.52 -4.89 1.92
N LEU A 25 8.31 -3.58 2.00
CA LEU A 25 6.99 -2.99 2.19
C LEU A 25 6.19 -3.44 0.97
N VAL A 26 5.61 -4.64 1.03
CA VAL A 26 4.59 -5.08 0.11
C VAL A 26 3.39 -4.20 0.44
N GLY A 27 3.41 -2.99 -0.10
CA GLY A 27 2.29 -2.07 -0.01
C GLY A 27 1.11 -2.77 -0.65
N GLU A 28 0.02 -2.90 0.09
CA GLU A 28 -1.24 -3.34 -0.50
C GLU A 28 -1.63 -2.29 -1.55
N GLU A 29 -1.60 -2.67 -2.82
CA GLU A 29 -2.06 -1.83 -3.91
C GLU A 29 -3.57 -1.69 -3.80
N MET A 30 -4.04 -0.45 -3.59
CA MET A 30 -5.47 -0.15 -3.58
C MET A 30 -5.87 0.38 -4.95
N GLU A 31 -6.73 -0.35 -5.65
CA GLU A 31 -7.31 0.07 -6.94
C GLU A 31 -8.66 0.74 -6.72
N PHE A 32 -8.84 1.92 -7.30
CA PHE A 32 -10.11 2.63 -7.35
C PHE A 32 -10.34 3.23 -8.73
N SER A 33 -11.60 3.44 -9.08
CA SER A 33 -12.00 4.04 -10.36
C SER A 33 -12.59 5.41 -10.12
N LEU A 34 -12.18 6.38 -10.93
CA LEU A 34 -12.71 7.74 -10.88
C LEU A 34 -13.53 8.05 -12.14
N THR A 35 -14.59 8.81 -11.97
CA THR A 35 -15.31 9.46 -13.06
C THR A 35 -14.51 10.64 -13.62
N GLU A 36 -14.86 11.11 -14.82
CA GLU A 36 -14.22 12.29 -15.43
C GLU A 36 -14.29 13.52 -14.51
N LEU A 37 -15.43 13.72 -13.82
CA LEU A 37 -15.63 14.83 -12.90
C LEU A 37 -14.69 14.76 -11.69
N GLU A 38 -14.53 13.57 -11.11
CA GLU A 38 -13.66 13.35 -9.95
C GLU A 38 -12.18 13.51 -10.33
N ILE A 39 -11.80 13.11 -11.55
CA ILE A 39 -10.46 13.35 -12.10
C ILE A 39 -10.18 14.86 -12.19
N ASP A 40 -11.11 15.64 -12.74
CA ASP A 40 -10.95 17.10 -12.85
C ASP A 40 -10.84 17.77 -11.46
N GLU A 41 -11.63 17.29 -10.49
CA GLU A 41 -11.54 17.75 -9.10
C GLU A 41 -10.18 17.42 -8.47
N LEU A 42 -9.71 16.18 -8.62
CA LEU A 42 -8.41 15.75 -8.10
C LEU A 42 -7.27 16.59 -8.69
N ILE A 43 -7.27 16.81 -10.01
CA ILE A 43 -6.28 17.65 -10.69
C ILE A 43 -6.28 19.07 -10.10
N THR A 44 -7.46 19.65 -9.91
CA THR A 44 -7.60 20.99 -9.34
C THR A 44 -7.01 21.08 -7.93
N LYS A 45 -7.33 20.10 -7.06
CA LYS A 45 -6.79 20.06 -5.69
C LYS A 45 -5.28 19.84 -5.66
N LEU A 46 -4.74 18.98 -6.54
CA LEU A 46 -3.29 18.79 -6.68
C LEU A 46 -2.58 20.08 -7.15
N CYS A 47 -3.20 20.86 -8.04
CA CYS A 47 -2.67 22.17 -8.43
C CYS A 47 -2.62 23.15 -7.26
N LEU A 48 -3.65 23.14 -6.40
CA LEU A 48 -3.67 23.96 -5.18
C LEU A 48 -2.59 23.51 -4.19
N LEU A 49 -2.45 22.21 -3.96
CA LEU A 49 -1.38 21.65 -3.12
C LEU A 49 0.00 22.09 -3.62
N LYS A 50 0.25 22.06 -4.93
CA LYS A 50 1.51 22.51 -5.51
C LYS A 50 1.77 24.02 -5.34
N THR A 51 0.72 24.83 -5.43
CA THR A 51 0.85 26.30 -5.46
C THR A 51 0.87 26.89 -4.05
N ASN A 52 -0.07 26.45 -3.21
CA ASN A 52 -0.29 27.00 -1.88
C ASN A 52 0.26 26.11 -0.76
N ARG A 53 0.66 24.87 -1.07
CA ARG A 53 1.11 23.85 -0.09
C ARG A 53 0.03 23.51 0.94
N GLU A 54 -1.23 23.66 0.54
CA GLU A 54 -2.38 23.41 1.40
C GLU A 54 -2.82 21.93 1.31
N PRO A 55 -2.93 21.22 2.44
CA PRO A 55 -3.41 19.85 2.45
C PRO A 55 -4.89 19.79 2.07
N PHE A 56 -5.31 18.68 1.47
CA PHE A 56 -6.72 18.47 1.10
C PHE A 56 -7.16 17.02 1.33
N ASN A 57 -8.46 16.85 1.58
CA ASN A 57 -9.09 15.54 1.59
C ASN A 57 -9.70 15.22 0.21
N PHE A 58 -9.53 13.98 -0.19
CA PHE A 58 -10.10 13.42 -1.42
C PHE A 58 -10.89 12.17 -1.08
N ASP A 59 -12.19 12.26 -1.24
CA ASP A 59 -13.10 11.12 -1.08
C ASP A 59 -13.00 10.27 -2.35
N VAL A 60 -12.73 8.97 -2.18
CA VAL A 60 -12.59 8.01 -3.29
C VAL A 60 -13.89 7.26 -3.53
N ASP A 61 -14.62 6.97 -2.46
CA ASP A 61 -15.95 6.40 -2.48
C ASP A 61 -16.75 6.87 -1.25
N GLU A 62 -17.93 6.28 -1.03
CA GLU A 62 -18.81 6.65 0.09
C GLU A 62 -18.23 6.33 1.48
N GLU A 63 -17.22 5.44 1.55
CA GLU A 63 -16.65 4.92 2.79
C GLU A 63 -15.21 5.36 3.02
N ASN A 64 -14.47 5.67 1.95
CA ASN A 64 -13.02 5.89 1.96
C ASN A 64 -12.62 7.29 1.50
N SER A 65 -11.70 7.91 2.24
CA SER A 65 -11.08 9.19 1.88
C SER A 65 -9.59 9.22 2.21
N PHE A 66 -8.84 9.95 1.38
CA PHE A 66 -7.41 10.17 1.53
C PHE A 66 -7.12 11.62 1.91
N LEU A 67 -6.33 11.80 2.98
CA LEU A 67 -5.71 13.08 3.30
C LEU A 67 -4.38 13.20 2.57
N ILE A 68 -4.28 14.15 1.66
CA ILE A 68 -3.05 14.43 0.92
C ILE A 68 -2.43 15.71 1.49
N SER A 69 -1.19 15.59 1.96
CA SER A 69 -0.44 16.69 2.60
C SER A 69 0.83 16.98 1.83
N TYR A 70 1.26 18.24 1.86
CA TYR A 70 2.58 18.64 1.36
C TYR A 70 3.55 18.63 2.53
N GLU A 71 4.58 17.80 2.45
CA GLU A 71 5.73 17.85 3.34
C GLU A 71 6.90 18.41 2.54
N GLU A 72 7.44 19.56 2.97
CA GLU A 72 8.67 20.09 2.39
C GLU A 72 9.81 19.16 2.82
N THR A 73 10.23 18.28 1.91
CA THR A 73 11.39 17.44 2.12
C THR A 73 12.62 18.33 2.05
N GLU A 74 13.43 18.39 3.11
CA GLU A 74 14.70 19.15 3.16
C GLU A 74 15.80 18.52 2.26
N GLU A 75 15.48 18.17 1.01
CA GLU A 75 16.49 17.72 0.05
C GLU A 75 17.11 18.93 -0.68
N GLY A 76 17.94 19.65 0.09
CA GLY A 76 18.70 20.81 -0.33
C GLY A 76 20.15 20.85 0.17
N GLU A 77 20.70 19.74 0.68
CA GLU A 77 22.15 19.52 0.80
C GLU A 77 22.53 18.14 0.23
N LEU A 78 22.56 18.05 -1.09
CA LEU A 78 23.45 17.12 -1.77
C LEU A 78 24.49 17.99 -2.50
N GLU A 79 25.68 18.10 -1.89
CA GLU A 79 26.90 18.66 -2.48
C GLU A 79 27.30 17.96 -3.79
#